data_AF-A0A3D0SQI2-F1
#
_entry.id   AF-A0A3D0SQI2-F1
#
_cell.length_a   1.000
_cell.length_b   1.000
_cell.length_c   1.000
_cell.angle_alpha   90.00
_cell.angle_beta   90.00
_cell.angle_gamma   90.00
#
_symmetry.space_group_name_H-M   'P 1'
#
loop_
_entity.id
_entity.type
_entity.pdbx_description
1 polymer ?
#
loop_
_entity_poly.entity_id
_entity_poly.type
_entity_poly.pdbx_seq_one_letter_code
_entity_poly.pdbx_strand_id
1 'polypeptide(L)'
;QALGRGGGGGGGRRTVAADRFDIKRQYFLAYDVVCQVTLANGQTLIPPEGFSTNRTLLFDENRVLGFEAAQESLTDSMADDLSWQIIRRLQAAAGS
;
A
#
# COMPACT_ATOMS: atom_id res chain seq x y z
N GLN A 1 -23.05 40.29 20.39
CA GLN A 1 -23.71 38.97 20.31
C GLN A 1 -24.86 39.05 19.32
N ALA A 2 -24.75 38.31 18.21
CA ALA A 2 -25.86 37.78 17.41
C ALA A 2 -25.24 36.78 16.43
N LEU A 3 -25.59 35.51 16.59
CA LEU A 3 -25.21 34.39 15.73
C LEU A 3 -26.08 34.40 14.47
N GLY A 4 -25.47 34.24 13.30
CA GLY A 4 -26.16 34.06 12.02
C GLY A 4 -25.48 32.98 11.21
N ARG A 5 -25.97 31.73 11.34
CA ARG A 5 -25.67 30.60 10.47
C ARG A 5 -26.27 30.86 9.08
N GLY A 6 -25.48 30.67 8.03
CA GLY A 6 -25.93 30.62 6.65
C GLY A 6 -24.91 29.86 5.80
N GLY A 7 -25.12 28.56 5.66
CA GLY A 7 -24.36 27.72 4.74
C GLY A 7 -24.86 27.93 3.30
N GLY A 8 -23.94 27.90 2.35
CA GLY A 8 -24.26 27.98 0.92
C GLY A 8 -23.07 28.47 0.10
N GLY A 9 -22.23 27.54 -0.33
CA GLY A 9 -21.13 27.81 -1.27
C GLY A 9 -20.85 26.54 -2.07
N GLY A 10 -21.54 26.39 -3.20
CA GLY A 10 -21.45 25.21 -4.06
C GLY A 10 -20.07 25.05 -4.69
N GLY A 11 -19.39 23.95 -4.36
CA GLY A 11 -18.31 23.40 -5.17
C GLY A 11 -18.91 22.42 -6.17
N GLY A 12 -19.01 22.84 -7.44
CA GLY A 12 -19.65 22.07 -8.50
C GLY A 12 -19.02 20.68 -8.66
N ARG A 13 -19.87 19.65 -8.58
CA ARG A 13 -19.50 18.30 -9.01
C ARG A 13 -19.56 18.27 -10.53
N ARG A 14 -18.41 18.46 -11.20
CA ARG A 14 -18.32 18.20 -12.64
C ARG A 14 -18.14 16.71 -12.84
N THR A 15 -19.24 15.98 -12.99
CA THR A 15 -19.19 14.67 -13.64
C THR A 15 -18.87 14.95 -15.11
N VAL A 16 -17.59 14.81 -15.49
CA VAL A 16 -17.22 14.70 -16.90
C VAL A 16 -17.90 13.43 -17.39
N ALA A 17 -18.67 13.54 -18.47
CA ALA A 17 -19.38 12.42 -19.06
C ALA A 17 -18.45 11.21 -19.12
N ALA A 18 -18.82 10.16 -18.37
CA ALA A 18 -18.13 8.89 -18.43
C ALA A 18 -18.21 8.42 -19.87
N ASP A 19 -17.05 8.40 -20.49
CA ASP A 19 -16.82 7.60 -21.66
C ASP A 19 -17.35 6.19 -21.38
N ARG A 20 -18.14 5.69 -22.33
CA ARG A 20 -19.04 4.54 -22.19
C ARG A 20 -18.29 3.24 -22.49
N PHE A 21 -17.04 3.12 -22.06
CA PHE A 21 -16.24 1.92 -22.22
C PHE A 21 -16.08 1.20 -20.89
N ASP A 22 -16.37 -0.10 -20.92
CA ASP A 22 -16.04 -1.11 -19.90
C ASP A 22 -14.51 -1.25 -19.77
N ILE A 23 -13.82 -0.18 -19.37
CA ILE A 23 -12.37 -0.17 -19.22
C ILE A 23 -12.04 -0.82 -17.88
N LYS A 24 -11.88 -2.15 -17.90
CA LYS A 24 -11.27 -2.88 -16.77
C LYS A 24 -9.82 -2.41 -16.63
N ARG A 25 -9.54 -1.59 -15.62
CA ARG A 25 -8.17 -1.14 -15.32
C ARG A 25 -7.50 -2.17 -14.43
N GLN A 26 -6.30 -2.58 -14.79
CA GLN A 26 -5.47 -3.43 -13.95
C GLN A 26 -4.43 -2.56 -13.25
N TYR A 27 -4.35 -2.65 -11.93
CA TYR A 27 -3.36 -1.96 -11.12
C TYR A 27 -2.30 -2.94 -10.65
N PHE A 28 -1.06 -2.48 -10.64
CA PHE A 28 0.07 -3.19 -10.08
C PHE A 28 0.47 -2.51 -8.78
N LEU A 29 0.38 -3.22 -7.67
CA LEU A 29 0.86 -2.78 -6.37
C LEU A 29 2.25 -3.39 -6.19
N ALA A 30 3.26 -2.54 -6.03
CA ALA A 30 4.60 -2.92 -5.62
C ALA A 30 4.83 -2.45 -4.19
N TYR A 31 5.36 -3.32 -3.35
CA TYR A 31 5.73 -3.01 -1.99
C TYR A 31 7.18 -3.41 -1.78
N ASP A 32 8.01 -2.41 -1.50
CA ASP A 32 9.46 -2.51 -1.42
C ASP A 32 9.94 -2.00 -0.05
N VAL A 33 10.81 -2.76 0.59
CA VAL A 33 11.44 -2.37 1.87
C VAL A 33 12.94 -2.63 1.79
N VAL A 34 13.72 -1.77 2.44
CA VAL A 34 15.16 -1.96 2.61
C VAL A 34 15.43 -2.03 4.11
N CYS A 35 16.14 -3.07 4.54
CA CYS A 35 16.53 -3.22 5.94
C CYS A 35 18.02 -3.48 6.10
N GLN A 36 18.58 -3.02 7.21
CA GLN A 36 19.92 -3.35 7.67
C GLN A 36 19.81 -3.77 9.13
N VAL A 37 20.55 -4.80 9.54
CA VAL A 37 20.58 -5.25 10.94
C VAL A 37 21.99 -5.16 11.49
N THR A 38 22.13 -4.43 12.59
CA THR A 38 23.37 -4.23 13.32
C THR A 38 23.25 -4.81 14.72
N LEU A 39 24.29 -5.53 15.15
CA LEU A 39 24.44 -5.98 16.52
C LEU A 39 24.77 -4.79 17.45
N ALA A 40 24.57 -4.98 18.76
CA ALA A 40 24.81 -3.94 19.76
C ALA A 40 26.29 -3.48 19.82
N ASN A 41 27.23 -4.30 19.34
CA ASN A 41 28.65 -3.96 19.22
C ASN A 41 28.99 -3.15 17.95
N GLY A 42 28.00 -2.79 17.14
CA GLY A 42 28.17 -2.06 15.88
C GLY A 42 28.52 -2.94 14.67
N GLN A 43 28.68 -4.26 14.85
CA GLN A 43 28.90 -5.18 13.74
C GLN A 43 27.61 -5.34 12.94
N THR A 44 27.71 -5.28 11.61
CA THR A 44 26.57 -5.53 10.72
C THR A 44 26.35 -7.03 10.57
N LEU A 45 25.17 -7.50 10.96
CA LEU A 45 24.72 -8.89 10.79
C LEU A 45 24.08 -9.11 9.42
N ILE A 46 23.26 -8.14 8.99
CA ILE A 46 22.65 -8.11 7.66
C ILE A 46 23.00 -6.76 7.03
N PRO A 47 23.77 -6.71 5.92
CA PRO A 47 24.01 -5.47 5.21
C PRO A 47 22.69 -4.91 4.64
N PRO A 48 22.64 -3.64 4.21
CA PRO A 48 21.46 -3.10 3.55
C PRO A 48 20.98 -4.01 2.42
N GLU A 49 19.80 -4.60 2.60
CA GLU A 49 19.23 -5.62 1.71
C GLU A 49 17.77 -5.22 1.41
N GLY A 50 17.41 -5.30 0.13
CA GLY A 50 16.08 -4.97 -0.37
C GLY A 50 15.18 -6.19 -0.46
N PHE A 51 13.93 -6.05 -0.04
CA PHE A 51 12.87 -7.03 -0.18
C PHE A 51 11.71 -6.40 -0.94
N SER A 52 11.17 -7.13 -1.90
CA SER A 52 10.11 -6.62 -2.77
C SER A 52 9.05 -7.70 -2.99
N THR A 53 7.80 -7.29 -3.00
CA THR A 53 6.69 -8.13 -3.46
C THR A 53 5.73 -7.29 -4.27
N ASN A 54 5.03 -7.93 -5.21
CA ASN A 54 4.06 -7.25 -6.04
C ASN A 54 2.77 -8.05 -6.19
N ARG A 55 1.67 -7.35 -6.41
CA ARG A 55 0.36 -7.95 -6.63
C ARG A 55 -0.39 -7.19 -7.72
N THR A 56 -1.24 -7.91 -8.41
CA THR A 56 -2.14 -7.36 -9.42
C THR A 56 -3.54 -7.25 -8.83
N LEU A 57 -4.20 -6.12 -9.07
CA LEU A 57 -5.58 -5.89 -8.68
C LEU A 57 -6.40 -5.37 -9.86
N LEU A 58 -7.57 -5.97 -10.10
CA LEU A 58 -8.51 -5.49 -11.11
C LEU A 58 -9.44 -4.44 -10.51
N PHE A 59 -9.57 -3.31 -11.21
CA PHE A 59 -10.48 -2.24 -10.84
C PHE A 59 -11.82 -2.40 -11.55
N ASP A 60 -12.87 -2.31 -10.74
CA ASP A 60 -14.26 -2.27 -11.17
C ASP A 60 -14.85 -0.92 -10.72
N GLU A 61 -15.19 -0.08 -11.70
CA GLU A 61 -15.77 1.25 -11.47
C GLU A 61 -17.12 1.20 -10.73
N ASN A 62 -17.80 0.05 -10.73
CA ASN A 62 -19.05 -0.14 -9.99
C ASN A 62 -18.83 -0.50 -8.52
N ARG A 63 -17.58 -0.73 -8.09
CA ARG A 63 -17.21 -1.23 -6.75
C ARG A 63 -16.05 -0.47 -6.12
N VAL A 64 -15.99 0.85 -6.32
CA VAL A 64 -14.88 1.72 -5.87
C VAL A 64 -14.53 1.55 -4.39
N LEU A 65 -15.51 1.57 -3.47
CA LEU A 65 -15.25 1.40 -2.03
C LEU A 65 -14.69 0.00 -1.69
N GLY A 66 -15.15 -1.04 -2.39
CA GLY A 66 -14.63 -2.39 -2.21
C GLY A 66 -13.20 -2.53 -2.77
N PHE A 67 -12.86 -1.72 -3.76
CA PHE A 67 -11.53 -1.71 -4.34
C PHE A 67 -10.49 -1.04 -3.42
N GLU A 68 -10.81 0.07 -2.76
CA GLU A 68 -9.93 0.70 -1.76
C GLU A 68 -9.66 -0.24 -0.58
N ALA A 69 -10.71 -0.85 -0.02
CA ALA A 69 -10.56 -1.84 1.04
C ALA A 69 -9.74 -3.07 0.58
N ALA A 70 -9.90 -3.49 -0.68
CA ALA A 70 -9.09 -4.57 -1.25
C ALA A 70 -7.61 -4.18 -1.40
N GLN A 71 -7.32 -2.92 -1.74
CA GLN A 71 -5.93 -2.43 -1.80
C GLN A 71 -5.28 -2.39 -0.42
N GLU A 72 -5.99 -1.90 0.60
CA GLU A 72 -5.50 -1.86 1.98
C GLU A 72 -5.22 -3.29 2.48
N SER A 73 -6.19 -4.19 2.35
CA SER A 73 -6.03 -5.60 2.74
C SER A 73 -4.87 -6.29 2.01
N LEU A 74 -4.68 -5.99 0.72
CA LEU A 74 -3.58 -6.54 -0.07
C LEU A 74 -2.23 -5.98 0.36
N THR A 75 -2.18 -4.70 0.70
CA THR A 75 -0.98 -4.04 1.23
C THR A 75 -0.57 -4.66 2.56
N ASP A 76 -1.51 -4.89 3.48
CA ASP A 76 -1.25 -5.56 4.76
C ASP A 76 -0.69 -6.98 4.56
N SER A 77 -1.29 -7.74 3.64
CA SER A 77 -0.79 -9.08 3.29
C SER A 77 0.62 -9.03 2.70
N MET A 78 0.92 -8.06 1.83
CA MET A 78 2.25 -7.88 1.26
C MET A 78 3.29 -7.50 2.33
N ALA A 79 2.90 -6.69 3.30
CA ALA A 79 3.75 -6.35 4.44
C ALA A 79 4.03 -7.56 5.33
N ASP A 80 3.04 -8.41 5.60
CA ASP A 80 3.23 -9.67 6.34
C ASP A 80 4.19 -10.62 5.59
N ASP A 81 4.00 -10.77 4.27
CA ASP A 81 4.87 -11.59 3.42
C ASP A 81 6.34 -11.14 3.50
N LEU A 82 6.60 -9.83 3.40
CA LEU A 82 7.96 -9.30 3.51
C LEU A 82 8.51 -9.41 4.93
N SER A 83 7.67 -9.24 5.95
CA SER A 83 8.07 -9.45 7.35
C SER A 83 8.59 -10.88 7.56
N TRP A 84 7.90 -11.88 7.01
CA TRP A 84 8.37 -13.27 7.06
C TRP A 84 9.66 -13.51 6.29
N GLN A 85 9.88 -12.84 5.16
CA GLN A 85 11.15 -12.94 4.43
C GLN A 85 12.32 -12.38 5.25
N ILE A 86 12.12 -11.24 5.92
CA ILE A 86 13.11 -10.63 6.81
C ILE A 86 13.40 -11.54 8.01
N ILE A 87 12.37 -12.12 8.64
CA ILE A 87 12.55 -13.06 9.76
C ILE A 87 13.39 -14.27 9.33
N ARG A 88 13.10 -14.87 8.17
CA ARG A 88 13.89 -16.00 7.65
C ARG A 88 15.34 -15.59 7.37
N ARG A 89 15.54 -14.40 6.82
CA ARG A 89 16.88 -13.86 6.56
C ARG A 89 17.69 -13.66 7.85
N LEU A 90 17.03 -13.20 8.91
CA LEU A 90 17.61 -13.07 10.25
C LEU A 90 17.99 -14.43 10.84
N GLN A 91 17.10 -15.42 10.77
CA GLN A 91 17.38 -16.78 11.26
C GLN A 91 18.57 -17.40 10.53
N ALA A 92 18.66 -17.22 9.20
CA ALA A 92 19.77 -17.70 8.40
C ALA A 92 21.10 -17.02 8.77
N ALA A 93 21.09 -15.73 9.08
CA ALA A 93 22.29 -14.98 9.48
C ALA A 93 22.77 -15.31 10.90
N ALA A 94 21.84 -15.60 11.80
CA ALA A 94 22.14 -15.90 13.20
C ALA A 94 22.55 -17.38 13.43
N GLY A 95 22.18 -18.27 12.51
CA GLY A 95 22.51 -19.69 12.55
C GLY A 95 23.82 -20.09 11.87
N SER A 96 24.52 -19.15 11.23
CA SER A 96 25.82 -19.32 10.57
C SER A 96 26.97 -18.87 11.46
#